data_AF-A0A6I9W6I6-F1
#
_entry.id   AF-A0A6I9W6I6-F1
#
_cell.length_a   1.000
_cell.length_b   1.000
_cell.length_c   1.000
_cell.angle_alpha   90.00
_cell.angle_beta   90.00
_cell.angle_gamma   90.00
#
_symmetry.space_group_name_H-M   'P 1'
#
loop_
_entity.id
_entity.type
_entity.pdbx_description
1 polymer ?
#
loop_
_entity_poly.entity_id
_entity_poly.type
_entity_poly.pdbx_seq_one_letter_code
_entity_poly.pdbx_strand_id
1 'polypeptide(L)'
;MTSLLKTINGFQIFHKCLKQSIDMITIPKRNKYLPKPRYRHPEWLPKPQRVLYDEQLTRDNKEFIDEVVKDKYPSTETKLSPLKIDPIEPIVEWKPDMQRTGLIAKKIGVYPLWLKNGKKVTSTLLQIVDNEVVKYIPPEEFNPVKTRTPPIQVKNRRGCLVVGAENIDPQLVTKEYYGIFNNAGVTPKRILRRFIISPQAALQPGTPLFATHFKPGEIVDIRGKTIDRGFQGVMKRWGFKGMPASHGVTKTHRRPGNIGSGGTKARVMPGTKMPGHMGNKWRIIRGVRILRINTKYNVIWVLGHNIPGEVNTYCYMYDTLLPLKKHKTAPNFPTYLPTITEESLSEELYADDVHPFTNPTLEFKENS
;
A
#
# COMPACT_ATOMS: atom_id res chain seq x y z
N MET A 1 46.80 -88.11 -25.44
CA MET A 1 46.33 -87.82 -24.06
C MET A 1 44.93 -87.22 -24.15
N THR A 2 43.91 -88.00 -24.49
CA THR A 2 43.05 -88.79 -23.56
C THR A 2 42.43 -87.97 -22.43
N SER A 3 41.10 -87.92 -22.49
CA SER A 3 40.11 -87.73 -21.42
C SER A 3 40.11 -86.43 -20.63
N LEU A 4 39.10 -85.59 -20.88
CA LEU A 4 38.05 -85.26 -19.90
C LEU A 4 36.93 -84.44 -20.56
N LEU A 5 36.11 -85.14 -21.34
CA LEU A 5 34.72 -84.77 -21.59
C LEU A 5 33.90 -85.11 -20.34
N LYS A 6 32.90 -84.27 -20.05
CA LYS A 6 31.83 -84.39 -19.03
C LYS A 6 32.25 -84.06 -17.59
N THR A 7 31.79 -82.91 -17.12
CA THR A 7 30.81 -82.86 -16.02
C THR A 7 30.16 -81.48 -15.92
N ILE A 8 28.82 -81.47 -16.05
CA ILE A 8 27.86 -80.66 -15.27
C ILE A 8 27.86 -79.16 -15.61
N ASN A 9 27.07 -78.70 -16.58
CA ASN A 9 25.64 -78.35 -16.40
C ASN A 9 25.30 -77.84 -14.99
N GLY A 10 25.74 -76.61 -14.68
CA GLY A 10 25.43 -75.99 -13.41
C GLY A 10 25.90 -74.54 -13.27
N PHE A 11 25.79 -73.71 -14.32
CA PHE A 11 26.06 -72.27 -14.20
C PHE A 11 24.93 -71.42 -14.80
N GLN A 12 23.73 -71.64 -14.29
CA GLN A 12 22.59 -70.70 -14.40
C GLN A 12 22.71 -69.55 -13.37
N ILE A 13 23.88 -68.93 -13.25
CA ILE A 13 24.09 -67.84 -12.26
C ILE A 13 24.28 -66.47 -12.91
N PHE A 14 24.56 -66.40 -14.22
CA PHE A 14 24.78 -65.10 -14.89
C PHE A 14 23.58 -64.52 -15.65
N HIS A 15 22.37 -65.09 -15.51
CA HIS A 15 21.14 -64.48 -16.04
C HIS A 15 20.41 -63.54 -15.05
N LYS A 16 20.96 -63.30 -13.85
CA LYS A 16 20.42 -62.32 -12.89
C LYS A 16 21.20 -61.00 -12.79
N CYS A 17 22.35 -60.85 -13.46
CA CYS A 17 23.19 -59.65 -13.33
C CYS A 17 23.01 -58.59 -14.43
N LEU A 18 22.13 -58.81 -15.41
CA LEU A 18 21.85 -57.83 -16.47
C LEU A 18 20.34 -57.66 -16.72
N LYS A 19 19.54 -57.53 -15.66
CA LYS A 19 18.32 -56.73 -15.79
C LYS A 19 18.77 -55.28 -15.87
N GLN A 20 18.71 -54.68 -17.06
CA GLN A 20 18.66 -53.23 -17.17
C GLN A 20 17.43 -52.77 -16.38
N SER A 21 17.61 -52.37 -15.13
CA SER A 21 16.62 -51.51 -14.50
C SER A 21 16.78 -50.19 -15.23
N ILE A 22 15.80 -49.87 -16.07
CA ILE A 22 15.56 -48.48 -16.40
C ILE A 22 15.08 -47.89 -15.09
N ASP A 23 16.02 -47.43 -14.28
CA ASP A 23 15.71 -46.51 -13.20
C ASP A 23 15.18 -45.28 -13.91
N MET A 24 13.85 -45.24 -14.09
CA MET A 24 13.16 -44.00 -14.39
C MET A 24 13.42 -43.11 -13.18
N ILE A 25 14.52 -42.37 -13.24
CA ILE A 25 14.72 -41.17 -12.47
C ILE A 25 13.61 -40.26 -12.95
N THR A 26 12.47 -40.34 -12.28
CA THR A 26 11.45 -39.32 -12.35
C THR A 26 12.12 -38.09 -11.76
N ILE A 27 12.78 -37.32 -12.61
CA ILE A 27 13.17 -35.95 -12.27
C ILE A 27 11.84 -35.33 -11.87
N PRO A 28 11.63 -34.94 -10.60
CA PRO A 28 10.42 -34.25 -10.24
C PRO A 28 10.46 -32.98 -11.08
N LYS A 29 9.63 -32.94 -12.13
CA LYS A 29 9.38 -31.76 -12.94
C LYS A 29 8.60 -30.84 -12.02
N ARG A 30 9.32 -30.27 -11.06
CA ARG A 30 8.86 -29.13 -10.29
C ARG A 30 8.59 -28.13 -11.38
N ASN A 31 7.33 -27.85 -11.65
CA ASN A 31 6.86 -26.72 -12.47
C ASN A 31 7.33 -25.42 -11.80
N LYS A 32 8.64 -25.24 -11.67
CA LYS A 32 9.29 -23.97 -11.50
C LYS A 32 9.20 -23.37 -12.88
N TYR A 33 8.06 -22.74 -13.14
CA TYR A 33 8.05 -21.61 -14.04
C TYR A 33 9.15 -20.67 -13.53
N LEU A 34 10.32 -20.74 -14.16
CA LEU A 34 11.31 -19.68 -14.04
C LEU A 34 10.53 -18.39 -14.30
N PRO A 35 10.64 -17.36 -13.45
CA PRO A 35 10.03 -16.09 -13.80
C PRO A 35 10.51 -15.76 -15.21
N LYS A 36 9.59 -15.58 -16.18
CA LYS A 36 9.96 -15.18 -17.53
C LYS A 36 10.97 -14.05 -17.38
N PRO A 37 12.17 -14.16 -17.96
CA PRO A 37 13.13 -13.06 -17.89
C PRO A 37 12.39 -11.82 -18.31
N ARG A 38 12.44 -10.76 -17.49
CA ARG A 38 11.93 -9.47 -17.93
C ARG A 38 12.71 -9.15 -19.20
N TYR A 39 12.05 -9.14 -20.35
CA TYR A 39 12.66 -8.69 -21.58
C TYR A 39 13.23 -7.30 -21.28
N ARG A 40 14.56 -7.20 -21.22
CA ARG A 40 15.19 -5.88 -21.30
C ARG A 40 14.83 -5.41 -22.70
N HIS A 41 14.33 -4.18 -22.82
CA HIS A 41 14.33 -3.49 -24.10
C HIS A 41 15.69 -3.76 -24.78
N PRO A 42 15.71 -4.29 -26.02
CA PRO A 42 16.95 -4.50 -26.72
C PRO A 42 17.71 -3.17 -26.78
N GLU A 43 19.03 -3.20 -26.63
CA GLU A 43 19.84 -1.96 -26.61
C GLU A 43 19.75 -1.18 -27.92
N TRP A 44 19.44 -1.87 -29.03
CA TRP A 44 19.22 -1.30 -30.36
C TRP A 44 17.83 -0.69 -30.56
N LEU A 45 16.86 -0.94 -29.67
CA LEU A 45 15.57 -0.27 -29.75
C LEU A 45 15.79 1.18 -29.31
N PRO A 46 15.64 2.18 -30.20
CA PRO A 46 15.80 3.57 -29.81
C PRO A 46 14.82 3.86 -28.68
N LYS A 47 15.36 4.23 -27.51
CA LYS A 47 14.52 4.68 -26.40
C LYS A 47 13.81 5.94 -26.88
N PRO A 48 12.49 6.09 -26.68
CA PRO A 48 11.82 7.35 -26.98
C PRO A 48 12.53 8.43 -26.17
N GLN A 49 13.27 9.28 -26.87
CA GLN A 49 14.00 10.38 -26.26
C GLN A 49 12.93 11.45 -25.97
N ARG A 50 12.52 11.54 -24.70
CA ARG A 50 11.73 12.69 -24.24
C ARG A 50 12.69 13.88 -24.23
N VAL A 51 12.83 14.53 -25.38
CA VAL A 51 13.56 15.80 -25.46
C VAL A 51 12.68 16.81 -24.73
N LEU A 52 13.20 17.34 -23.62
CA LEU A 52 12.66 18.57 -23.05
C LEU A 52 12.97 19.66 -24.08
N TYR A 53 11.96 20.11 -24.81
CA TYR A 53 12.11 21.28 -25.68
C TYR A 53 12.15 22.52 -24.78
N ASP A 54 13.06 23.45 -25.06
CA ASP A 54 12.97 24.77 -24.44
C ASP A 54 11.71 25.43 -24.99
N GLU A 55 10.70 25.56 -24.13
CA GLU A 55 9.49 26.30 -24.42
C GLU A 55 9.85 27.76 -24.59
N GLN A 56 9.96 28.23 -25.83
CA GLN A 56 10.14 29.64 -26.20
C GLN A 56 8.85 30.45 -25.94
N LEU A 57 8.27 30.30 -24.75
CA LEU A 57 7.10 31.04 -24.29
C LEU A 57 7.57 32.36 -23.67
N THR A 58 6.95 33.47 -24.11
CA THR A 58 7.06 34.76 -23.42
C THR A 58 6.44 34.67 -22.02
N ARG A 59 6.77 35.63 -21.14
CA ARG A 59 6.21 35.67 -19.78
C ARG A 59 4.69 35.80 -19.82
N ASP A 60 4.18 36.71 -20.65
CA ASP A 60 2.76 36.96 -20.84
C ASP A 60 2.01 35.69 -21.30
N ASN A 61 2.61 34.89 -22.18
CA ASN A 61 2.00 33.63 -22.62
C ASN A 61 1.96 32.59 -21.50
N LYS A 62 2.96 32.56 -20.60
CA LYS A 62 2.95 31.65 -19.44
C LYS A 62 1.85 32.06 -18.46
N GLU A 63 1.73 33.34 -18.17
CA GLU A 63 0.68 33.90 -17.32
C GLU A 63 -0.71 33.58 -17.90
N PHE A 64 -0.90 33.78 -19.21
CA PHE A 64 -2.13 33.42 -19.90
C PHE A 64 -2.46 31.92 -19.79
N ILE A 65 -1.46 31.04 -19.97
CA ILE A 65 -1.71 29.60 -19.83
C ILE A 65 -2.07 29.24 -18.38
N ASP A 66 -1.41 29.83 -17.39
CA ASP A 66 -1.72 29.62 -15.97
C ASP A 66 -3.14 30.10 -15.63
N GLU A 67 -3.59 31.21 -16.21
CA GLU A 67 -4.98 31.68 -16.13
C GLU A 67 -5.96 30.69 -16.76
N VAL A 68 -5.70 30.23 -17.98
CA VAL A 68 -6.52 29.22 -18.67
C VAL A 68 -6.62 27.92 -17.86
N VAL A 69 -5.53 27.50 -17.21
CA VAL A 69 -5.52 26.32 -16.34
C VAL A 69 -6.39 26.55 -15.10
N LYS A 70 -6.29 27.73 -14.46
CA LYS A 70 -7.14 28.08 -13.31
C LYS A 70 -8.61 28.16 -13.66
N ASP A 71 -8.94 28.72 -14.83
CA ASP A 71 -10.32 28.83 -15.32
C ASP A 71 -10.92 27.47 -15.68
N LYS A 72 -10.11 26.61 -16.32
CA LYS A 72 -10.54 25.25 -16.68
C LYS A 72 -10.73 24.35 -15.45
N TYR A 73 -9.91 24.55 -14.43
CA TYR A 73 -9.93 23.80 -13.19
C TYR A 73 -10.05 24.75 -12.01
N PRO A 74 -11.23 25.35 -11.79
CA PRO A 74 -11.44 26.23 -10.66
C PRO A 74 -11.10 25.48 -9.37
N SER A 75 -10.43 26.16 -8.45
CA SER A 75 -9.99 25.60 -7.17
C SER A 75 -11.20 25.24 -6.30
N THR A 76 -11.78 24.07 -6.52
CA THR A 76 -12.56 23.25 -5.57
C THR A 76 -13.58 23.97 -4.69
N GLU A 77 -14.24 25.03 -5.15
CA GLU A 77 -15.36 25.63 -4.41
C GLU A 77 -16.69 24.94 -4.73
N THR A 78 -16.89 24.52 -5.98
CA THR A 78 -18.04 23.70 -6.39
C THR A 78 -17.76 22.22 -6.16
N LYS A 79 -18.01 21.75 -4.93
CA LYS A 79 -17.80 20.39 -4.44
C LYS A 79 -18.80 19.36 -4.99
N LEU A 80 -19.14 19.42 -6.27
CA LEU A 80 -19.93 18.39 -6.96
C LEU A 80 -19.01 17.59 -7.88
N SER A 81 -19.36 16.31 -8.13
CA SER A 81 -18.77 15.59 -9.26
C SER A 81 -19.00 16.42 -10.53
N PRO A 82 -17.94 16.74 -11.31
CA PRO A 82 -18.07 17.50 -12.56
C PRO A 82 -18.95 16.76 -13.57
N LEU A 83 -19.04 15.44 -13.43
CA LEU A 83 -19.98 14.59 -14.14
C LEU A 83 -21.36 14.72 -13.48
N LYS A 84 -22.28 15.46 -14.13
CA LYS A 84 -23.72 15.48 -13.83
C LYS A 84 -24.39 14.16 -14.24
N ILE A 85 -23.85 13.04 -13.78
CA ILE A 85 -24.42 11.70 -13.99
C ILE A 85 -25.23 11.36 -12.75
N ASP A 86 -26.38 10.71 -12.90
CA ASP A 86 -27.16 10.24 -11.76
C ASP A 86 -26.30 9.30 -10.90
N PRO A 87 -26.21 9.53 -9.57
CA PRO A 87 -25.36 8.74 -8.67
C PRO A 87 -25.52 7.26 -9.01
N ILE A 88 -24.40 6.58 -9.26
CA ILE A 88 -24.43 5.12 -9.45
C ILE A 88 -25.20 4.58 -8.25
N GLU A 89 -26.33 3.92 -8.47
CA GLU A 89 -27.13 3.35 -7.39
C GLU A 89 -26.25 2.40 -6.59
N PRO A 90 -25.85 2.79 -5.38
CA PRO A 90 -26.41 2.12 -4.22
C PRO A 90 -26.52 3.04 -3.00
N ILE A 91 -27.72 3.55 -2.71
CA ILE A 91 -28.11 3.79 -1.30
C ILE A 91 -28.48 2.42 -0.73
N VAL A 92 -27.48 1.55 -0.60
CA VAL A 92 -27.65 0.21 -0.04
C VAL A 92 -27.24 0.27 1.41
N GLU A 93 -28.10 -0.25 2.28
CA GLU A 93 -27.81 -0.41 3.69
C GLU A 93 -26.48 -1.14 3.90
N TRP A 94 -25.62 -0.56 4.74
CA TRP A 94 -24.32 -1.12 5.01
C TRP A 94 -24.43 -2.52 5.64
N LYS A 95 -23.69 -3.47 5.07
CA LYS A 95 -23.51 -4.82 5.64
C LYS A 95 -22.07 -5.01 6.13
N PRO A 96 -21.83 -5.79 7.20
CA PRO A 96 -20.48 -5.99 7.76
C PRO A 96 -19.42 -6.62 6.83
N ASP A 97 -19.82 -7.29 5.74
CA ASP A 97 -18.89 -7.82 4.72
C ASP A 97 -18.52 -6.79 3.64
N MET A 98 -19.23 -5.66 3.59
CA MET A 98 -18.99 -4.62 2.60
C MET A 98 -17.73 -3.83 2.94
N GLN A 99 -16.91 -3.59 1.92
CA GLN A 99 -15.71 -2.77 2.02
C GLN A 99 -15.91 -1.48 1.20
N ARG A 100 -15.87 -0.34 1.88
CA ARG A 100 -15.83 0.98 1.24
C ARG A 100 -14.42 1.37 0.82
N THR A 101 -14.34 2.51 0.14
CA THR A 101 -13.10 3.09 -0.37
C THR A 101 -12.19 3.55 0.77
N GLY A 102 -10.89 3.70 0.45
CA GLY A 102 -9.94 4.36 1.33
C GLY A 102 -9.57 5.75 0.82
N LEU A 103 -8.75 6.45 1.60
CA LEU A 103 -8.22 7.76 1.28
C LEU A 103 -6.71 7.72 1.09
N ILE A 104 -6.20 8.68 0.33
CA ILE A 104 -4.78 9.00 0.28
C ILE A 104 -4.56 10.20 1.20
N ALA A 105 -3.56 10.15 2.06
CA ALA A 105 -3.28 11.23 2.98
C ALA A 105 -1.79 11.59 2.98
N LYS A 106 -1.50 12.87 3.12
CA LYS A 106 -0.16 13.43 3.29
C LYS A 106 0.16 13.52 4.78
N LYS A 107 1.27 12.93 5.19
CA LYS A 107 1.72 12.95 6.58
C LYS A 107 2.30 14.33 6.91
N ILE A 108 1.69 15.09 7.81
CA ILE A 108 2.21 16.40 8.24
C ILE A 108 3.25 16.22 9.35
N GLY A 109 2.93 15.50 10.40
CA GLY A 109 3.77 15.48 11.60
C GLY A 109 3.19 14.69 12.75
N VAL A 110 3.82 14.82 13.92
CA VAL A 110 3.39 14.16 15.15
C VAL A 110 3.04 15.24 16.16
N TYR A 111 1.91 15.07 16.85
CA TYR A 111 1.39 16.00 17.84
C TYR A 111 0.85 15.24 19.06
N PRO A 112 1.10 15.70 20.30
CA PRO A 112 0.54 15.08 21.49
C PRO A 112 -0.93 15.46 21.70
N LEU A 113 -1.74 14.51 22.17
CA LEU A 113 -3.11 14.71 22.63
C LEU A 113 -3.26 14.15 24.05
N TRP A 114 -4.27 14.62 24.78
CA TRP A 114 -4.60 14.13 26.11
C TRP A 114 -5.94 13.40 26.10
N LEU A 115 -5.99 12.27 26.79
CA LEU A 115 -7.25 11.58 27.06
C LEU A 115 -7.92 12.21 28.29
N LYS A 116 -9.23 12.00 28.43
CA LYS A 116 -9.98 12.38 29.63
C LYS A 116 -9.42 11.74 30.92
N ASN A 117 -8.70 10.63 30.80
CA ASN A 117 -8.01 9.95 31.89
C ASN A 117 -6.67 10.63 32.31
N GLY A 118 -6.33 11.79 31.76
CA GLY A 118 -5.06 12.49 32.01
C GLY A 118 -3.84 11.90 31.31
N LYS A 119 -3.98 10.75 30.63
CA LYS A 119 -2.89 10.10 29.90
C LYS A 119 -2.54 10.87 28.62
N LYS A 120 -1.26 11.20 28.46
CA LYS A 120 -0.70 11.75 27.22
C LYS A 120 -0.57 10.66 26.15
N VAL A 121 -1.06 10.94 24.97
CA VAL A 121 -1.02 10.07 23.80
C VAL A 121 -0.32 10.80 22.66
N THR A 122 0.56 10.12 21.92
CA THR A 122 1.13 10.67 20.69
C THR A 122 0.22 10.37 19.51
N SER A 123 0.04 11.34 18.62
CA SER A 123 -0.78 11.20 17.42
C SER A 123 -0.05 11.69 16.18
N THR A 124 -0.34 11.13 15.02
CA THR A 124 0.19 11.58 13.73
C THR A 124 -0.91 12.31 12.96
N LEU A 125 -0.58 13.48 12.41
CA LEU A 125 -1.45 14.28 11.56
C LEU A 125 -1.36 13.82 10.11
N LEU A 126 -2.51 13.49 9.54
CA LEU A 126 -2.67 13.07 8.16
C LEU A 126 -3.66 14.01 7.47
N GLN A 127 -3.19 14.76 6.49
CA GLN A 127 -4.02 15.67 5.69
C GLN A 127 -4.50 14.99 4.43
N ILE A 128 -5.78 15.17 4.11
CA ILE A 128 -6.37 14.73 2.86
C ILE A 128 -6.37 15.91 1.90
N VAL A 129 -5.60 15.78 0.83
CA VAL A 129 -5.36 16.85 -0.15
C VAL A 129 -5.95 16.42 -1.48
N ASP A 130 -6.99 17.11 -1.92
CA ASP A 130 -7.64 16.99 -3.23
C ASP A 130 -7.89 15.53 -3.66
N ASN A 131 -8.44 14.73 -2.75
CA ASN A 131 -8.75 13.34 -3.04
C ASN A 131 -10.02 13.26 -3.90
N GLU A 132 -9.91 12.64 -5.06
CA GLU A 132 -11.03 12.44 -5.98
C GLU A 132 -11.00 11.05 -6.59
N VAL A 133 -12.19 10.55 -6.92
CA VAL A 133 -12.34 9.29 -7.64
C VAL A 133 -12.01 9.50 -9.11
N VAL A 134 -11.07 8.73 -9.65
CA VAL A 134 -10.65 8.85 -11.07
C VAL A 134 -11.31 7.79 -11.94
N LYS A 135 -11.39 6.56 -11.47
CA LYS A 135 -11.96 5.46 -12.26
C LYS A 135 -12.50 4.37 -11.36
N TYR A 136 -13.70 3.89 -11.67
CA TYR A 136 -14.22 2.63 -11.14
C TYR A 136 -13.95 1.49 -12.13
N ILE A 137 -13.52 0.34 -11.62
CA ILE A 137 -13.33 -0.89 -12.38
C ILE A 137 -14.22 -1.95 -11.74
N PRO A 138 -15.24 -2.47 -12.44
CA PRO A 138 -16.16 -3.46 -11.89
C PRO A 138 -15.45 -4.79 -11.61
N PRO A 139 -16.03 -5.66 -10.76
CA PRO A 139 -15.42 -6.94 -10.40
C PRO A 139 -15.14 -7.86 -11.59
N GLU A 140 -15.94 -7.77 -12.65
CA GLU A 140 -15.85 -8.60 -13.86
C GLU A 140 -14.55 -8.31 -14.63
N GLU A 141 -14.31 -7.03 -14.90
CA GLU A 141 -13.10 -6.52 -15.55
C GLU A 141 -11.87 -6.56 -14.64
N PHE A 142 -12.07 -6.45 -13.33
CA PHE A 142 -10.97 -6.42 -12.39
C PHE A 142 -10.24 -7.76 -12.31
N ASN A 143 -9.10 -7.82 -12.99
CA ASN A 143 -8.16 -8.93 -12.91
C ASN A 143 -7.06 -8.62 -11.89
N PRO A 144 -6.95 -9.37 -10.77
CA PRO A 144 -5.87 -9.18 -9.83
C PRO A 144 -4.53 -9.53 -10.48
N VAL A 145 -3.44 -8.94 -9.96
CA VAL A 145 -2.09 -9.28 -10.43
C VAL A 145 -1.88 -10.78 -10.27
N LYS A 146 -1.58 -11.49 -11.37
CA LYS A 146 -1.36 -12.94 -11.37
C LYS A 146 -0.27 -13.31 -10.36
N THR A 147 -0.67 -13.91 -9.24
CA THR A 147 0.25 -14.54 -8.29
C THR A 147 0.66 -15.92 -8.78
N ARG A 148 1.75 -16.47 -8.21
CA ARG A 148 2.26 -17.81 -8.57
C ARG A 148 1.23 -18.92 -8.32
N THR A 149 0.34 -18.73 -7.36
CA THR A 149 -0.83 -19.55 -7.13
C THR A 149 -2.03 -18.93 -7.86
N PRO A 150 -2.80 -19.71 -8.64
CA PRO A 150 -4.04 -19.22 -9.21
C PRO A 150 -4.94 -18.76 -8.06
N PRO A 151 -5.70 -17.66 -8.23
CA PRO A 151 -6.66 -17.26 -7.22
C PRO A 151 -7.65 -18.42 -7.06
N ILE A 152 -7.80 -18.88 -5.81
CA ILE A 152 -8.96 -19.71 -5.40
C ILE A 152 -10.20 -18.99 -5.95
N GLN A 153 -11.18 -19.71 -6.51
CA GLN A 153 -12.46 -19.11 -6.92
C GLN A 153 -13.05 -18.35 -5.71
N VAL A 154 -12.89 -17.03 -5.70
CA VAL A 154 -13.35 -16.18 -4.61
C VAL A 154 -14.85 -15.98 -4.84
N LYS A 155 -15.70 -16.53 -3.96
CA LYS A 155 -17.17 -16.42 -4.07
C LYS A 155 -17.68 -14.98 -4.14
N ASN A 156 -16.89 -13.99 -3.67
CA ASN A 156 -17.24 -12.56 -3.70
C ASN A 156 -16.13 -11.76 -4.41
N ARG A 157 -16.13 -11.72 -5.76
CA ARG A 157 -15.20 -10.86 -6.52
C ARG A 157 -15.47 -9.40 -6.16
N ARG A 158 -14.40 -8.68 -5.80
CA ARG A 158 -14.45 -7.25 -5.44
C ARG A 158 -14.06 -6.40 -6.65
N GLY A 159 -14.64 -5.21 -6.72
CA GLY A 159 -14.27 -4.18 -7.68
C GLY A 159 -13.05 -3.41 -7.21
N CYS A 160 -12.62 -2.45 -8.02
CA CYS A 160 -11.49 -1.59 -7.70
C CYS A 160 -11.84 -0.13 -8.00
N LEU A 161 -11.65 0.73 -7.02
CA LEU A 161 -11.73 2.17 -7.19
C LEU A 161 -10.32 2.77 -7.30
N VAL A 162 -10.08 3.58 -8.32
CA VAL A 162 -8.87 4.39 -8.47
C VAL A 162 -9.15 5.76 -7.86
N VAL A 163 -8.41 6.11 -6.81
CA VAL A 163 -8.46 7.42 -6.17
C VAL A 163 -7.17 8.16 -6.49
N GLY A 164 -7.29 9.43 -6.86
CA GLY A 164 -6.18 10.35 -7.08
C GLY A 164 -6.08 11.36 -5.93
N ALA A 165 -4.88 11.85 -5.66
CA ALA A 165 -4.61 12.86 -4.63
C ALA A 165 -3.60 13.90 -5.10
N GLU A 166 -3.80 15.12 -4.61
CA GLU A 166 -3.03 16.35 -4.89
C GLU A 166 -2.98 16.73 -6.38
N ASN A 167 -3.40 17.95 -6.67
CA ASN A 167 -3.43 18.48 -8.03
C ASN A 167 -2.01 18.71 -8.58
N ILE A 168 -1.83 18.42 -9.86
CA ILE A 168 -0.64 18.71 -10.64
C ILE A 168 -1.04 19.50 -11.88
N ASP A 169 -0.16 20.40 -12.30
CA ASP A 169 -0.28 21.13 -13.56
C ASP A 169 -0.39 20.16 -14.76
N PRO A 170 -1.45 20.28 -15.58
CA PRO A 170 -1.68 19.38 -16.71
C PRO A 170 -0.52 19.29 -17.70
N GLN A 171 0.33 20.33 -17.79
CA GLN A 171 1.48 20.39 -18.69
C GLN A 171 2.58 19.39 -18.33
N LEU A 172 2.73 19.06 -17.04
CA LEU A 172 3.77 18.12 -16.58
C LEU A 172 3.44 16.66 -16.92
N VAL A 173 2.25 16.42 -17.49
CA VAL A 173 1.68 15.11 -17.71
C VAL A 173 1.61 14.80 -19.20
N THR A 174 1.99 13.58 -19.58
CA THR A 174 1.83 13.09 -20.96
C THR A 174 0.36 13.01 -21.36
N LYS A 175 0.03 13.32 -22.62
CA LYS A 175 -1.34 13.30 -23.17
C LYS A 175 -2.14 12.02 -22.85
N GLU A 176 -1.51 10.85 -22.92
CA GLU A 176 -2.14 9.56 -22.59
C GLU A 176 -2.57 9.47 -21.12
N TYR A 177 -1.67 9.87 -20.21
CA TYR A 177 -1.95 9.89 -18.76
C TYR A 177 -3.00 10.96 -18.43
N TYR A 178 -2.96 12.11 -19.11
CA TYR A 178 -3.98 13.15 -19.01
C TYR A 178 -5.37 12.65 -19.43
N GLY A 179 -5.47 11.82 -20.47
CA GLY A 179 -6.74 11.24 -20.94
C GLY A 179 -7.52 10.47 -19.86
N ILE A 180 -6.82 9.85 -18.89
CA ILE A 180 -7.46 9.17 -17.76
C ILE A 180 -8.27 10.15 -16.89
N PHE A 181 -7.71 11.33 -16.63
CA PHE A 181 -8.33 12.36 -15.80
C PHE A 181 -9.40 13.13 -16.56
N ASN A 182 -9.18 13.38 -17.86
CA ASN A 182 -10.15 14.04 -18.73
C ASN A 182 -11.46 13.23 -18.83
N ASN A 183 -11.38 11.90 -18.90
CA ASN A 183 -12.56 11.03 -18.89
C ASN A 183 -13.37 11.12 -17.58
N ALA A 184 -12.72 11.49 -16.48
CA ALA A 184 -13.36 11.66 -15.18
C ALA A 184 -13.71 13.13 -14.86
N GLY A 185 -13.34 14.08 -15.73
CA GLY A 185 -13.54 15.51 -15.53
C GLY A 185 -12.71 16.13 -14.41
N VAL A 186 -11.64 15.46 -13.95
CA VAL A 186 -10.83 15.90 -12.80
C VAL A 186 -9.49 16.49 -13.23
N THR A 187 -8.89 17.30 -12.36
CA THR A 187 -7.50 17.72 -12.50
C THR A 187 -6.55 16.52 -12.46
N PRO A 188 -5.43 16.56 -13.20
CA PRO A 188 -4.38 15.55 -13.07
C PRO A 188 -3.86 15.49 -11.64
N LYS A 189 -3.72 14.27 -11.12
CA LYS A 189 -3.31 14.03 -9.73
C LYS A 189 -1.90 13.48 -9.63
N ARG A 190 -1.14 13.88 -8.59
CA ARG A 190 0.23 13.40 -8.36
C ARG A 190 0.29 11.92 -8.09
N ILE A 191 -0.66 11.41 -7.32
CA ILE A 191 -0.64 10.03 -6.87
C ILE A 191 -1.97 9.39 -7.16
N LEU A 192 -1.91 8.22 -7.81
CA LEU A 192 -3.05 7.35 -7.98
C LEU A 192 -2.88 6.10 -7.13
N ARG A 193 -3.96 5.71 -6.44
CA ARG A 193 -4.01 4.44 -5.74
C ARG A 193 -5.31 3.70 -5.97
N ARG A 194 -5.17 2.39 -6.08
CA ARG A 194 -6.27 1.42 -6.19
C ARG A 194 -6.69 0.96 -4.80
N PHE A 195 -7.99 1.08 -4.51
CA PHE A 195 -8.65 0.50 -3.35
C PHE A 195 -9.59 -0.60 -3.81
N ILE A 196 -9.52 -1.75 -3.13
CA ILE A 196 -10.42 -2.87 -3.40
C ILE A 196 -11.71 -2.57 -2.66
N ILE A 197 -12.84 -2.62 -3.36
CA ILE A 197 -14.14 -2.25 -2.82
C ILE A 197 -15.20 -3.28 -3.15
N SER A 198 -16.25 -3.33 -2.35
CA SER A 198 -17.46 -4.04 -2.71
C SER A 198 -18.18 -3.30 -3.85
N PRO A 199 -18.89 -4.00 -4.75
CA PRO A 199 -19.64 -3.36 -5.84
C PRO A 199 -20.65 -2.30 -5.35
N GLN A 200 -21.23 -2.53 -4.17
CA GLN A 200 -22.18 -1.63 -3.50
C GLN A 200 -21.51 -0.41 -2.87
N ALA A 201 -20.19 -0.30 -2.91
CA ALA A 201 -19.46 0.88 -2.49
C ALA A 201 -18.85 1.65 -3.67
N ALA A 202 -19.35 1.39 -4.88
CA ALA A 202 -18.91 2.08 -6.08
C ALA A 202 -19.28 3.57 -5.99
N LEU A 203 -18.33 4.41 -6.37
CA LEU A 203 -18.51 5.85 -6.45
C LEU A 203 -18.30 6.29 -7.88
N GLN A 204 -18.98 7.37 -8.27
CA GLN A 204 -18.77 7.96 -9.57
C GLN A 204 -17.37 8.57 -9.70
N PRO A 205 -16.74 8.46 -10.88
CA PRO A 205 -15.59 9.29 -11.22
C PRO A 205 -15.91 10.78 -11.01
N GLY A 206 -14.94 11.54 -10.54
CA GLY A 206 -15.10 12.94 -10.19
C GLY A 206 -15.61 13.22 -8.78
N THR A 207 -16.05 12.20 -8.02
CA THR A 207 -16.54 12.42 -6.65
C THR A 207 -15.40 12.85 -5.72
N PRO A 208 -15.50 13.99 -4.99
CA PRO A 208 -14.51 14.39 -4.01
C PRO A 208 -14.62 13.57 -2.72
N LEU A 209 -13.48 13.29 -2.08
CA LEU A 209 -13.39 12.53 -0.84
C LEU A 209 -12.75 13.36 0.27
N PHE A 210 -13.49 13.57 1.36
CA PHE A 210 -13.07 14.40 2.49
C PHE A 210 -12.62 13.57 3.71
N ALA A 211 -12.06 14.24 4.71
CA ALA A 211 -11.69 13.62 5.99
C ALA A 211 -12.87 13.02 6.75
N THR A 212 -14.07 13.57 6.54
CA THR A 212 -15.35 13.10 7.07
C THR A 212 -15.79 11.74 6.53
N HIS A 213 -15.07 11.18 5.56
CA HIS A 213 -15.23 9.78 5.18
C HIS A 213 -15.08 8.85 6.39
N PHE A 214 -14.18 9.18 7.32
CA PHE A 214 -14.03 8.44 8.57
C PHE A 214 -14.71 9.15 9.73
N LYS A 215 -15.05 8.40 10.78
CA LYS A 215 -15.54 8.95 12.05
C LYS A 215 -14.46 8.85 13.14
N PRO A 216 -14.41 9.78 14.12
CA PRO A 216 -13.56 9.60 15.30
C PRO A 216 -13.89 8.30 16.03
N GLY A 217 -12.87 7.64 16.60
CA GLY A 217 -13.01 6.34 17.24
C GLY A 217 -12.92 5.14 16.30
N GLU A 218 -13.08 5.33 14.99
CA GLU A 218 -12.91 4.25 14.00
C GLU A 218 -11.47 3.75 13.93
N ILE A 219 -11.31 2.54 13.40
CA ILE A 219 -10.04 1.84 13.32
C ILE A 219 -9.66 1.61 11.86
N VAL A 220 -8.49 2.12 11.49
CA VAL A 220 -7.96 2.10 10.13
C VAL A 220 -6.63 1.35 10.02
N ASP A 221 -6.36 0.84 8.83
CA ASP A 221 -5.04 0.33 8.43
C ASP A 221 -4.38 1.39 7.54
N ILE A 222 -3.12 1.73 7.85
CA ILE A 222 -2.35 2.74 7.13
C ILE A 222 -1.15 2.10 6.45
N ARG A 223 -1.08 2.26 5.14
CA ARG A 223 0.00 1.77 4.29
C ARG A 223 0.84 2.93 3.78
N GLY A 224 2.15 2.89 4.00
CA GLY A 224 3.07 3.92 3.52
C GLY A 224 4.40 3.32 3.08
N LYS A 225 5.21 4.14 2.40
CA LYS A 225 6.58 3.80 2.05
C LYS A 225 7.46 4.17 3.24
N THR A 226 8.22 3.22 3.77
CA THR A 226 9.13 3.50 4.90
C THR A 226 10.26 4.42 4.46
N ILE A 227 10.74 5.26 5.37
CA ILE A 227 11.96 6.08 5.27
C ILE A 227 13.08 5.29 4.58
N ASP A 228 13.72 5.89 3.58
CA ASP A 228 14.87 5.28 2.92
C ASP A 228 16.12 5.47 3.78
N ARG A 229 16.84 4.38 4.07
CA ARG A 229 18.10 4.41 4.81
C ARG A 229 19.28 3.96 3.96
N GLY A 230 19.09 3.72 2.66
CA GLY A 230 20.13 3.25 1.75
C GLY A 230 20.71 1.89 2.14
N PHE A 231 21.97 1.64 1.77
CA PHE A 231 22.69 0.41 2.12
C PHE A 231 23.09 0.40 3.59
N GLN A 232 22.58 -0.56 4.37
CA GLN A 232 22.84 -0.66 5.80
C GLN A 232 23.53 -1.96 6.18
N GLY A 233 24.43 -1.88 7.16
CA GLY A 233 25.08 -3.03 7.78
C GLY A 233 24.12 -3.91 8.59
N VAL A 234 24.55 -5.11 8.98
CA VAL A 234 23.69 -6.10 9.64
C VAL A 234 23.15 -5.67 11.01
N MET A 235 23.91 -4.88 11.76
CA MET A 235 23.47 -4.38 13.06
C MET A 235 22.25 -3.47 12.93
N LYS A 236 22.30 -2.45 12.05
CA LYS A 236 21.20 -1.51 11.85
C LYS A 236 20.03 -2.10 11.07
N ARG A 237 20.31 -2.98 10.10
CA ARG A 237 19.29 -3.61 9.24
C ARG A 237 18.51 -4.71 9.94
N TRP A 238 19.18 -5.53 10.76
CA TRP A 238 18.62 -6.76 11.32
C TRP A 238 18.70 -6.86 12.85
N GLY A 239 19.30 -5.88 13.53
CA GLY A 239 19.45 -5.90 14.99
C GLY A 239 20.51 -6.87 15.49
N PHE A 240 21.53 -7.21 14.69
CA PHE A 240 22.63 -8.08 15.14
C PHE A 240 23.43 -7.38 16.26
N LYS A 241 23.82 -8.13 17.29
CA LYS A 241 24.57 -7.59 18.45
C LYS A 241 26.00 -7.13 18.09
N GLY A 242 26.62 -7.73 17.08
CA GLY A 242 28.03 -7.49 16.75
C GLY A 242 28.97 -8.29 17.67
N MET A 243 30.27 -7.94 17.64
CA MET A 243 31.30 -8.49 18.53
C MET A 243 31.67 -7.45 19.61
N PRO A 244 32.25 -7.88 20.75
CA PRO A 244 32.64 -6.94 21.80
C PRO A 244 33.70 -5.93 21.32
N ALA A 245 33.81 -4.81 22.04
CA ALA A 245 34.76 -3.76 21.73
C ALA A 245 36.18 -4.07 22.26
N SER A 246 36.28 -4.74 23.41
CA SER A 246 37.53 -5.09 24.10
C SER A 246 37.87 -6.60 23.99
N HIS A 247 38.87 -7.06 24.74
CA HIS A 247 39.34 -8.45 24.81
C HIS A 247 39.82 -9.05 23.47
N GLY A 248 40.66 -8.29 22.74
CA GLY A 248 41.39 -8.80 21.58
C GLY A 248 40.60 -8.89 20.27
N VAL A 249 39.39 -8.32 20.20
CA VAL A 249 38.60 -8.29 18.96
C VAL A 249 39.21 -7.29 17.97
N THR A 250 39.75 -7.81 16.86
CA THR A 250 40.39 -7.00 15.82
C THR A 250 39.52 -6.86 14.57
N LYS A 251 39.08 -5.63 14.23
CA LYS A 251 38.38 -5.28 12.97
C LYS A 251 37.07 -6.03 12.67
N THR A 252 36.42 -6.63 13.67
CA THR A 252 35.19 -7.45 13.49
C THR A 252 33.96 -6.94 14.27
N HIS A 253 34.04 -5.81 14.98
CA HIS A 253 32.98 -5.29 15.86
C HIS A 253 31.57 -5.27 15.24
N ARG A 254 31.44 -4.96 13.94
CA ARG A 254 30.15 -4.79 13.23
C ARG A 254 29.88 -5.83 12.14
N ARG A 255 30.67 -6.90 12.07
CA ARG A 255 30.54 -7.96 11.05
C ARG A 255 29.36 -8.90 11.36
N PRO A 256 28.79 -9.59 10.37
CA PRO A 256 27.67 -10.52 10.56
C PRO A 256 28.02 -11.78 11.38
N GLY A 257 29.31 -12.12 11.50
CA GLY A 257 29.74 -13.41 12.04
C GLY A 257 29.53 -14.54 11.03
N ASN A 258 29.24 -15.74 11.52
CA ASN A 258 29.01 -16.90 10.67
C ASN A 258 27.70 -16.78 9.86
N ILE A 259 27.77 -17.06 8.55
CA ILE A 259 26.64 -17.03 7.61
C ILE A 259 26.28 -18.41 7.04
N GLY A 260 27.15 -19.41 7.26
CA GLY A 260 27.05 -20.73 6.64
C GLY A 260 26.33 -21.73 7.52
N SER A 261 25.58 -22.64 6.88
CA SER A 261 25.24 -23.92 7.50
C SER A 261 26.46 -24.82 7.29
N GLY A 262 27.17 -25.19 8.36
CA GLY A 262 28.23 -26.20 8.24
C GLY A 262 27.71 -27.55 7.70
N GLY A 263 28.61 -28.43 7.27
CA GLY A 263 28.28 -29.82 6.89
C GLY A 263 27.77 -30.00 5.45
N THR A 264 26.78 -30.89 5.26
CA THR A 264 26.31 -31.39 3.96
C THR A 264 25.69 -30.34 3.04
N LYS A 265 25.20 -29.21 3.58
CA LYS A 265 24.66 -28.10 2.80
C LYS A 265 25.68 -26.96 2.76
N ALA A 266 26.76 -27.16 2.01
CA ALA A 266 27.85 -26.18 1.80
C ALA A 266 27.42 -24.95 0.96
N ARG A 267 26.33 -24.28 1.36
CA ARG A 267 25.80 -23.07 0.71
C ARG A 267 25.07 -22.19 1.72
N VAL A 268 24.91 -20.91 1.36
CA VAL A 268 24.07 -19.98 2.12
C VAL A 268 22.59 -20.26 1.84
N MET A 269 21.78 -20.32 2.90
CA MET A 269 20.34 -20.54 2.76
C MET A 269 19.65 -19.31 2.14
N PRO A 270 18.70 -19.48 1.21
CA PRO A 270 17.96 -18.35 0.64
C PRO A 270 17.19 -17.61 1.73
N GLY A 271 17.27 -16.28 1.76
CA GLY A 271 16.66 -15.46 2.80
C GLY A 271 17.54 -15.23 4.04
N THR A 272 18.79 -15.70 4.04
CA THR A 272 19.76 -15.39 5.10
C THR A 272 19.93 -13.87 5.26
N LYS A 273 19.93 -13.40 6.51
CA LYS A 273 20.03 -11.99 6.85
C LYS A 273 21.44 -11.46 6.55
N MET A 274 21.55 -10.55 5.58
CA MET A 274 22.80 -9.97 5.09
C MET A 274 22.72 -8.44 5.02
N PRO A 275 23.86 -7.70 4.96
CA PRO A 275 23.83 -6.26 4.75
C PRO A 275 23.16 -5.91 3.41
N GLY A 276 22.65 -4.70 3.28
CA GLY A 276 21.99 -4.26 2.05
C GLY A 276 20.96 -3.16 2.25
N HIS A 277 20.20 -2.87 1.20
CA HIS A 277 19.23 -1.78 1.20
C HIS A 277 18.16 -1.96 2.30
N MET A 278 18.01 -0.94 3.14
CA MET A 278 17.04 -0.87 4.24
C MET A 278 16.11 0.31 4.00
N GLY A 279 14.81 0.13 4.26
CA GLY A 279 13.81 1.17 4.00
C GLY A 279 13.28 1.14 2.58
N ASN A 280 12.62 2.24 2.17
CA ASN A 280 12.04 2.44 0.84
C ASN A 280 11.06 1.34 0.38
N LYS A 281 10.42 0.66 1.34
CA LYS A 281 9.50 -0.46 1.11
C LYS A 281 8.12 -0.12 1.63
N TRP A 282 7.10 -0.67 0.98
CA TRP A 282 5.71 -0.56 1.46
C TRP A 282 5.54 -1.37 2.74
N ARG A 283 5.06 -0.71 3.80
CA ARG A 283 4.66 -1.34 5.06
C ARG A 283 3.27 -0.86 5.45
N ILE A 284 2.58 -1.69 6.22
CA ILE A 284 1.22 -1.44 6.70
C ILE A 284 1.26 -1.50 8.21
N ILE A 285 0.71 -0.49 8.86
CA ILE A 285 0.39 -0.52 10.28
C ILE A 285 -1.11 -0.71 10.39
N ARG A 286 -1.52 -1.73 11.15
CA ARG A 286 -2.89 -2.19 11.20
C ARG A 286 -3.51 -1.87 12.54
N GLY A 287 -4.82 -1.63 12.55
CA GLY A 287 -5.59 -1.45 13.77
C GLY A 287 -5.34 -0.13 14.49
N VAL A 288 -5.10 0.94 13.74
CA VAL A 288 -4.79 2.27 14.26
C VAL A 288 -6.08 3.06 14.46
N ARG A 289 -6.29 3.64 15.64
CA ARG A 289 -7.52 4.36 15.97
C ARG A 289 -7.45 5.83 15.57
N ILE A 290 -8.55 6.39 15.08
CA ILE A 290 -8.70 7.83 14.82
C ILE A 290 -9.12 8.54 16.12
N LEU A 291 -8.45 9.63 16.45
CA LEU A 291 -8.65 10.38 17.70
C LEU A 291 -9.44 11.68 17.48
N ARG A 292 -9.13 12.39 16.40
CA ARG A 292 -9.72 13.69 16.06
C ARG A 292 -9.76 13.85 14.55
N ILE A 293 -10.78 14.53 14.04
CA ILE A 293 -10.91 14.94 12.65
C ILE A 293 -11.23 16.43 12.62
N ASN A 294 -10.58 17.17 11.72
CA ASN A 294 -10.90 18.56 11.42
C ASN A 294 -11.47 18.63 10.00
N THR A 295 -12.69 19.16 9.88
CA THR A 295 -13.46 19.20 8.64
C THR A 295 -13.03 20.36 7.72
N LYS A 296 -12.59 21.47 8.29
CA LYS A 296 -12.14 22.68 7.56
C LYS A 296 -10.84 22.44 6.77
N TYR A 297 -9.85 21.84 7.41
CA TYR A 297 -8.53 21.59 6.81
C TYR A 297 -8.36 20.17 6.28
N ASN A 298 -9.38 19.32 6.41
CA ASN A 298 -9.35 17.90 6.05
C ASN A 298 -8.18 17.14 6.71
N VAL A 299 -7.97 17.35 8.01
CA VAL A 299 -6.88 16.71 8.78
C VAL A 299 -7.43 15.66 9.73
N ILE A 300 -6.75 14.52 9.81
CA ILE A 300 -7.08 13.40 10.69
C ILE A 300 -5.90 13.14 11.63
N TRP A 301 -6.20 13.06 12.92
CA TRP A 301 -5.25 12.66 13.95
C TRP A 301 -5.42 11.18 14.25
N VAL A 302 -4.36 10.43 14.00
CA VAL A 302 -4.34 8.99 14.20
C VAL A 302 -3.44 8.62 15.37
N LEU A 303 -3.83 7.62 16.14
CA LEU A 303 -3.09 7.13 17.30
C LEU A 303 -1.67 6.65 16.95
N GLY A 304 -0.68 7.14 17.69
CA GLY A 304 0.72 6.74 17.62
C GLY A 304 1.56 7.55 16.64
N HIS A 305 2.88 7.53 16.85
CA HIS A 305 3.88 8.20 16.00
C HIS A 305 4.42 7.32 14.86
N ASN A 306 4.01 6.05 14.81
CA ASN A 306 4.69 5.01 14.03
C ASN A 306 4.34 5.00 12.54
N ILE A 307 3.53 5.92 12.02
CA ILE A 307 3.08 5.88 10.62
C ILE A 307 4.26 5.84 9.64
N PRO A 308 4.32 4.85 8.73
CA PRO A 308 5.46 4.66 7.84
C PRO A 308 5.59 5.80 6.84
N GLY A 309 6.78 6.38 6.75
CA GLY A 309 7.10 7.47 5.84
C GLY A 309 7.67 8.68 6.58
N GLU A 310 8.36 9.51 5.82
CA GLU A 310 8.85 10.81 6.29
C GLU A 310 7.70 11.82 6.35
N VAL A 311 7.95 12.97 6.98
CA VAL A 311 7.02 14.10 6.89
C VAL A 311 6.88 14.52 5.42
N ASN A 312 5.68 14.96 5.03
CA ASN A 312 5.26 15.30 3.67
C ASN A 312 5.19 14.14 2.67
N THR A 313 5.29 12.90 3.14
CA THR A 313 5.08 11.71 2.29
C THR A 313 3.63 11.24 2.33
N TYR A 314 3.25 10.46 1.32
CA TYR A 314 1.90 9.94 1.17
C TYR A 314 1.75 8.58 1.80
N CYS A 315 0.61 8.41 2.44
CA CYS A 315 0.13 7.16 2.98
C CYS A 315 -1.29 6.87 2.46
N TYR A 316 -1.65 5.60 2.46
CA TYR A 316 -2.95 5.11 2.06
C TYR A 316 -3.66 4.63 3.31
N MET A 317 -4.81 5.18 3.59
CA MET A 317 -5.61 4.89 4.77
C MET A 317 -6.91 4.24 4.33
N TYR A 318 -7.29 3.14 4.96
CA TYR A 318 -8.53 2.41 4.65
C TYR A 318 -9.00 1.68 5.90
N ASP A 319 -10.26 1.24 5.91
CA ASP A 319 -10.83 0.51 7.06
C ASP A 319 -10.00 -0.72 7.42
N THR A 320 -9.92 -1.03 8.70
CA THR A 320 -9.08 -2.13 9.16
C THR A 320 -9.53 -3.48 8.64
N LEU A 321 -8.56 -4.29 8.20
CA LEU A 321 -8.79 -5.67 7.79
C LEU A 321 -8.66 -6.67 8.96
N LEU A 322 -8.51 -6.18 10.20
CA LEU A 322 -8.41 -7.03 11.39
C LEU A 322 -9.80 -7.56 11.79
N PRO A 323 -10.01 -8.89 11.88
CA PRO A 323 -11.34 -9.46 12.16
C PRO A 323 -12.01 -8.95 13.43
N LEU A 324 -11.24 -8.82 14.52
CA LEU A 324 -11.74 -8.41 15.84
C LEU A 324 -12.04 -6.91 15.96
N LYS A 325 -11.56 -6.10 15.01
CA LYS A 325 -11.64 -4.64 15.04
C LYS A 325 -12.48 -4.09 13.88
N LYS A 326 -13.26 -4.94 13.22
CA LYS A 326 -14.23 -4.52 12.20
C LYS A 326 -15.29 -3.60 12.80
N HIS A 327 -15.90 -2.78 11.95
CA HIS A 327 -17.01 -1.91 12.33
C HIS A 327 -18.17 -2.76 12.89
N LYS A 328 -18.72 -2.31 14.02
CA LYS A 328 -19.94 -2.85 14.61
C LYS A 328 -21.15 -2.02 14.19
N THR A 329 -20.98 -0.71 14.20
CA THR A 329 -21.95 0.29 13.75
C THR A 329 -21.68 0.64 12.29
N ALA A 330 -22.72 1.07 11.57
CA ALA A 330 -22.59 1.50 10.18
C ALA A 330 -21.63 2.71 10.07
N PRO A 331 -20.52 2.59 9.33
CA PRO A 331 -19.67 3.73 9.02
C PRO A 331 -20.34 4.60 7.94
N ASN A 332 -19.76 5.75 7.60
CA ASN A 332 -20.22 6.54 6.47
C ASN A 332 -20.04 5.71 5.17
N PHE A 333 -21.14 5.28 4.57
CA PHE A 333 -21.15 4.35 3.45
C PHE A 333 -22.07 4.86 2.34
N PRO A 334 -21.64 4.87 1.06
CA PRO A 334 -20.30 4.52 0.57
C PRO A 334 -19.21 5.52 0.99
N THR A 335 -19.56 6.81 1.13
CA THR A 335 -18.73 7.92 1.63
C THR A 335 -19.62 8.97 2.29
N TYR A 336 -19.02 9.93 3.00
CA TYR A 336 -19.75 11.13 3.45
C TYR A 336 -19.94 12.12 2.30
N LEU A 337 -21.18 12.50 2.00
CA LEU A 337 -21.51 13.50 0.99
C LEU A 337 -22.20 14.69 1.68
N PRO A 338 -21.55 15.87 1.75
CA PRO A 338 -22.12 17.02 2.46
C PRO A 338 -23.45 17.49 1.85
N THR A 339 -23.61 17.36 0.53
CA THR A 339 -24.82 17.79 -0.19
C THR A 339 -26.08 17.02 0.21
N ILE A 340 -25.95 15.71 0.47
CA ILE A 340 -27.09 14.84 0.79
C ILE A 340 -27.48 14.98 2.26
N THR A 341 -26.50 15.26 3.13
CA THR A 341 -26.71 15.16 4.57
C THR A 341 -27.33 16.44 5.15
N GLU A 342 -27.27 17.58 4.44
CA GLU A 342 -27.76 18.94 4.81
C GLU A 342 -27.32 19.50 6.18
N GLU A 343 -26.82 18.65 7.09
CA GLU A 343 -26.29 18.98 8.39
C GLU A 343 -24.82 19.45 8.27
N SER A 344 -24.56 20.66 8.76
CA SER A 344 -23.20 21.16 8.90
C SER A 344 -22.51 20.45 10.07
N LEU A 345 -21.51 19.62 9.76
CA LEU A 345 -20.65 19.04 10.78
C LEU A 345 -19.86 20.13 11.50
N SER A 346 -19.59 19.93 12.79
CA SER A 346 -18.69 20.79 13.55
C SER A 346 -17.30 20.83 12.90
N GLU A 347 -16.58 21.94 13.12
CA GLU A 347 -15.22 22.10 12.60
C GLU A 347 -14.28 21.00 13.13
N GLU A 348 -14.52 20.57 14.37
CA GLU A 348 -13.73 19.55 15.05
C GLU A 348 -14.61 18.44 15.58
N LEU A 349 -14.18 17.20 15.31
CA LEU A 349 -14.82 15.98 15.76
C LEU A 349 -13.80 15.19 16.59
N TYR A 350 -14.12 14.93 17.85
CA TYR A 350 -13.27 14.19 18.79
C TYR A 350 -13.84 12.81 19.07
N ALA A 351 -12.97 11.84 19.35
CA ALA A 351 -13.41 10.56 19.92
C ALA A 351 -13.81 10.74 21.38
N ASP A 352 -14.73 9.91 21.88
CA ASP A 352 -15.36 10.06 23.20
C ASP A 352 -14.36 10.12 24.37
N ASP A 353 -13.20 9.49 24.23
CA ASP A 353 -12.18 9.41 25.27
C ASP A 353 -11.11 10.51 25.19
N VAL A 354 -11.08 11.27 24.10
CA VAL A 354 -10.15 12.38 23.90
C VAL A 354 -10.70 13.63 24.59
N HIS A 355 -9.84 14.37 25.27
CA HIS A 355 -10.21 15.64 25.88
C HIS A 355 -10.15 16.76 24.81
N PRO A 356 -11.29 17.45 24.52
CA PRO A 356 -11.29 18.60 23.61
C PRO A 356 -10.53 19.78 24.22
N PHE A 357 -9.87 20.58 23.38
CA PHE A 357 -9.08 21.74 23.85
C PHE A 357 -9.92 22.90 24.37
N THR A 358 -11.19 22.97 23.98
CA THR A 358 -12.13 24.01 24.40
C THR A 358 -12.72 23.75 25.79
N ASN A 359 -12.59 22.52 26.29
CA ASN A 359 -13.17 22.14 27.57
C ASN A 359 -12.30 22.65 28.73
N PRO A 360 -12.89 22.87 29.92
CA PRO A 360 -12.13 23.27 31.10
C PRO A 360 -11.11 22.19 31.50
N THR A 361 -10.11 22.60 32.27
CA THR A 361 -9.04 21.72 32.77
C THR A 361 -9.61 20.49 33.49
N LEU A 362 -8.97 19.34 33.29
CA LEU A 362 -9.39 18.08 33.93
C LEU A 362 -9.12 18.14 35.45
N GLU A 363 -10.18 17.99 36.24
CA GLU A 363 -10.12 17.83 37.69
C GLU A 363 -10.48 16.39 38.07
N PHE A 364 -9.56 15.69 38.73
CA PHE A 364 -9.83 14.37 39.30
C PHE A 364 -10.18 14.56 40.77
N LYS A 365 -11.48 14.54 41.09
CA LYS A 365 -11.90 14.54 42.50
C LYS A 365 -11.47 13.22 43.13
N GLU A 366 -10.74 13.29 44.23
CA GLU A 366 -10.49 12.11 45.07
C GLU A 366 -11.86 11.68 45.63
N ASN A 367 -12.35 10.54 45.18
CA ASN A 367 -13.54 9.95 45.77
C ASN A 367 -13.22 9.68 47.24
N SER A 368 -13.90 10.41 48.13
CA SER A 368 -13.78 10.34 49.59
C SER A 368 -14.18 8.98 50.13
#